data_AF-A0A6D2HNM1-F1
#
_entry.id   AF-A0A6D2HNM1-F1
#
_cell.length_a   1.000
_cell.length_b   1.000
_cell.length_c   1.000
_cell.angle_alpha   90.00
_cell.angle_beta   90.00
_cell.angle_gamma   90.00
#
_symmetry.space_group_name_H-M   'P 1'
#
loop_
_entity.id
_entity.type
_entity.pdbx_description
1 polymer ?
#
loop_
_entity_poly.entity_id
_entity_poly.type
_entity_poly.pdbx_seq_one_letter_code
_entity_poly.pdbx_strand_id
1 'polypeptide(L)'
;MMSSQTLLENFDEQASSSNQPMNEEEEAAGHSSNSDERKAFEALLADANEELYEGCTSFSKLSFMLKLYHIKSICKISDKGLSMIIDLLREAFQNAKLPASLHDLKKTIQKLGLDYESIHACPNDCMLFWGEDAEREVCKVCNVSRWKGKSTEGVSEKPRKCQEEKKEDKASC
;
A
#
# COMPACT_ATOMS: atom_id res chain seq x y z
N MET A 1 1.19 13.72 -19.75
CA MET A 1 1.93 12.95 -18.73
C MET A 1 2.52 13.97 -17.76
N MET A 2 1.86 14.20 -16.63
CA MET A 2 2.42 15.11 -15.62
C MET A 2 3.55 14.36 -14.89
N SER A 3 4.71 15.01 -14.83
CA SER A 3 5.96 14.42 -14.32
C SER A 3 5.81 14.00 -12.86
N SER A 4 6.38 12.85 -12.51
CA SER A 4 6.40 12.29 -11.15
C SER A 4 7.16 13.16 -10.14
N GLN A 5 7.70 14.31 -10.55
CA GLN A 5 8.36 15.30 -9.70
C GLN A 5 7.38 16.16 -8.89
N THR A 6 6.13 16.37 -9.33
CA THR A 6 5.20 17.30 -8.65
C THR A 6 4.50 16.75 -7.39
N LEU A 7 4.71 15.47 -7.03
CA LEU A 7 4.03 14.85 -5.87
C LEU A 7 4.86 14.87 -4.58
N LEU A 8 6.10 15.36 -4.62
CA LEU A 8 7.06 15.30 -3.51
C LEU A 8 7.37 16.66 -2.86
N GLU A 9 6.73 17.75 -3.27
CA GLU A 9 6.97 19.10 -2.71
C GLU A 9 5.86 19.60 -1.77
N ASN A 10 4.78 18.86 -1.54
CA ASN A 10 3.58 19.43 -0.88
C ASN A 10 3.28 18.91 0.53
N PHE A 11 4.25 18.40 1.29
CA PHE A 11 3.97 17.90 2.65
C PHE A 11 4.56 18.72 3.81
N ASP A 12 5.27 19.82 3.54
CA ASP A 12 6.01 20.55 4.59
C ASP A 12 5.65 22.04 4.76
N GLU A 13 4.51 22.54 4.27
CA GLU A 13 4.16 23.95 4.52
C GLU A 13 2.68 24.17 4.83
N GLN A 14 2.32 24.05 6.12
CA GLN A 14 1.68 25.13 6.88
C GLN A 14 1.37 24.70 8.32
N ALA A 15 2.25 25.10 9.24
CA ALA A 15 1.89 25.36 10.63
C ALA A 15 1.59 26.86 10.77
N SER A 16 0.35 27.23 11.11
CA SER A 16 0.00 28.53 11.69
C SER A 16 -1.39 28.52 12.32
N SER A 17 -1.39 28.26 13.64
CA SER A 17 -2.26 28.76 14.71
C SER A 17 -3.64 29.38 14.39
N SER A 18 -4.68 28.78 14.97
CA SER A 18 -5.73 29.52 15.69
C SER A 18 -6.29 28.66 16.81
N ASN A 19 -6.01 29.07 18.05
CA ASN A 19 -6.67 28.58 19.26
C ASN A 19 -8.06 29.23 19.37
N GLN A 20 -9.10 28.43 19.66
CA GLN A 20 -10.08 28.72 20.72
C GLN A 20 -10.92 27.47 21.06
N PRO A 21 -11.41 27.36 22.32
CA PRO A 21 -11.99 26.13 22.90
C PRO A 21 -13.51 26.09 22.70
N MET A 22 -14.20 25.25 23.50
CA MET A 22 -15.66 24.97 23.61
C MET A 22 -15.99 23.60 22.99
N ASN A 23 -16.64 22.63 23.64
CA ASN A 23 -17.43 22.58 24.87
C ASN A 23 -17.64 21.11 25.29
N GLU A 24 -17.71 20.87 26.60
CA GLU A 24 -18.29 19.65 27.18
C GLU A 24 -19.80 19.71 26.98
N GLU A 25 -20.41 18.66 26.42
CA GLU A 25 -21.77 18.27 26.77
C GLU A 25 -21.99 16.78 26.45
N GLU A 26 -22.35 16.10 27.52
CA GLU A 26 -22.71 14.70 27.68
C GLU A 26 -24.05 14.42 26.97
N GLU A 27 -24.19 13.24 26.35
CA GLU A 27 -25.37 12.38 26.55
C GLU A 27 -25.26 11.08 25.73
N ALA A 28 -25.81 10.05 26.34
CA ALA A 28 -25.50 8.65 26.14
C ALA A 28 -26.24 8.01 24.96
N ALA A 29 -25.59 7.03 24.34
CA ALA A 29 -26.13 5.68 24.07
C ALA A 29 -25.50 5.08 22.80
N GLY A 30 -24.75 3.99 23.01
CA GLY A 30 -24.41 3.02 21.96
C GLY A 30 -23.07 3.24 21.28
N HIS A 31 -21.95 2.85 21.91
CA HIS A 31 -20.72 2.71 21.13
C HIS A 31 -19.66 1.81 21.78
N SER A 32 -19.79 0.50 21.59
CA SER A 32 -18.67 -0.41 21.91
C SER A 32 -17.57 -0.40 20.83
N SER A 33 -17.86 0.05 19.60
CA SER A 33 -16.90 0.07 18.47
C SER A 33 -15.98 1.31 18.36
N ASN A 34 -16.35 2.49 18.90
CA ASN A 34 -15.57 3.73 18.73
C ASN A 34 -14.34 3.74 19.63
N SER A 35 -14.44 3.08 20.79
CA SER A 35 -13.41 3.16 21.81
C SER A 35 -12.08 2.60 21.29
N ASP A 36 -12.12 1.51 20.53
CA ASP A 36 -10.90 0.85 20.05
C ASP A 36 -10.31 1.53 18.82
N GLU A 37 -11.16 2.05 17.91
CA GLU A 37 -10.71 2.88 16.78
C GLU A 37 -10.06 4.19 17.27
N ARG A 38 -10.66 4.86 18.26
CA ARG A 38 -10.08 6.06 18.89
C ARG A 38 -8.73 5.77 19.52
N LYS A 39 -8.61 4.68 20.30
CA LYS A 39 -7.32 4.27 20.88
C LYS A 39 -6.27 3.96 19.81
N ALA A 40 -6.67 3.32 18.70
CA ALA A 40 -5.74 3.03 17.61
C ALA A 40 -5.24 4.30 16.93
N PHE A 41 -6.12 5.28 16.73
CA PHE A 41 -5.77 6.59 16.19
C PHE A 41 -4.88 7.40 17.15
N GLU A 42 -5.20 7.42 18.44
CA GLU A 42 -4.36 8.05 19.47
C GLU A 42 -2.96 7.44 19.53
N ALA A 43 -2.84 6.11 19.41
CA ALA A 43 -1.55 5.43 19.34
C ALA A 43 -0.75 5.82 18.08
N LEU A 44 -1.42 6.01 16.94
CA LEU A 44 -0.77 6.51 15.73
C LEU A 44 -0.27 7.95 15.88
N LEU A 45 -1.06 8.81 16.51
CA LEU A 45 -0.64 10.19 16.82
C LEU A 45 0.56 10.20 17.76
N ALA A 46 0.60 9.30 18.74
CA ALA A 46 1.77 9.13 19.60
C ALA A 46 3.00 8.72 18.77
N ASP A 47 2.88 7.72 17.91
CA ASP A 47 3.97 7.28 17.02
C ASP A 47 4.42 8.37 16.03
N ALA A 48 3.51 9.26 15.61
CA ALA A 48 3.78 10.37 14.72
C ALA A 48 4.61 11.49 15.38
N ASN A 49 4.37 11.74 16.67
CA ASN A 49 5.05 12.75 17.47
C ASN A 49 6.30 12.21 18.17
N GLU A 50 6.47 10.89 18.21
CA GLU A 50 7.60 10.24 18.84
C GLU A 50 8.84 10.27 17.92
N GLU A 51 9.93 10.88 18.37
CA GLU A 51 11.22 10.84 17.66
C GLU A 51 11.71 9.39 17.48
N LEU A 52 12.36 9.11 16.34
CA LEU A 52 12.88 7.78 16.03
C LEU A 52 13.91 7.30 17.06
N TYR A 53 14.77 8.19 17.53
CA TYR A 53 15.69 8.02 18.64
C TYR A 53 15.91 9.40 19.27
N GLU A 54 16.47 9.44 20.48
CA GLU A 54 16.68 10.70 21.20
C GLU A 54 17.54 11.70 20.40
N GLY A 55 17.00 12.88 20.14
CA GLY A 55 17.67 13.94 19.37
C GLY A 55 17.51 13.80 17.86
N CYS A 56 16.66 12.89 17.37
CA CYS A 56 16.38 12.75 15.95
C CYS A 56 15.37 13.79 15.49
N THR A 57 15.84 14.84 14.81
CA THR A 57 14.99 15.93 14.29
C THR A 57 14.43 15.66 12.89
N SER A 58 14.98 14.69 12.16
CA SER A 58 14.63 14.41 10.77
C SER A 58 13.53 13.36 10.60
N PHE A 59 13.35 12.48 11.59
CA PHE A 59 12.36 11.40 11.52
C PHE A 59 11.67 11.17 12.86
N SER A 60 10.34 11.19 12.83
CA SER A 60 9.54 10.47 13.83
C SER A 60 9.51 8.98 13.52
N LYS A 61 9.15 8.17 14.51
CA LYS A 61 8.96 6.73 14.42
C LYS A 61 8.00 6.35 13.28
N LEU A 62 6.85 7.02 13.18
CA LEU A 62 5.88 6.78 12.11
C LEU A 62 6.43 7.19 10.73
N SER A 63 7.06 8.36 10.63
CA SER A 63 7.61 8.86 9.35
C SER A 63 8.69 7.94 8.78
N PHE A 64 9.54 7.38 9.65
CA PHE A 64 10.56 6.42 9.27
C PHE A 64 9.94 5.12 8.74
N MET A 65 8.96 4.58 9.46
CA MET A 65 8.22 3.38 9.04
C MET A 65 7.55 3.56 7.67
N LEU A 66 6.89 4.70 7.45
CA LEU A 66 6.22 5.00 6.19
C LEU A 66 7.22 5.11 5.02
N LYS A 67 8.33 5.83 5.20
CA LYS A 67 9.38 5.97 4.18
C LYS A 67 10.03 4.61 3.87
N LEU A 68 10.30 3.80 4.88
CA LEU A 68 10.85 2.45 4.71
C LEU A 68 9.90 1.56 3.89
N TYR A 69 8.61 1.58 4.20
CA TYR A 69 7.60 0.81 3.47
C TYR A 69 7.40 1.34 2.04
N HIS A 70 7.47 2.64 1.84
CA HIS A 70 7.41 3.27 0.52
C HIS A 70 8.56 2.83 -0.39
N ILE A 71 9.80 2.80 0.13
CA ILE A 71 10.97 2.27 -0.60
C ILE A 71 10.73 0.82 -1.01
N LYS A 72 10.21 -0.02 -0.11
CA LYS A 72 9.85 -1.41 -0.46
C LYS A 72 8.89 -1.46 -1.66
N SER A 73 7.86 -0.64 -1.66
CA SER A 73 6.82 -0.64 -2.70
C SER A 73 7.33 -0.15 -4.05
N ILE A 74 8.18 0.88 -4.06
CA ILE A 74 8.81 1.42 -5.28
C ILE A 74 9.86 0.46 -5.82
N CYS A 75 10.78 0.02 -4.97
CA CYS A 75 11.91 -0.83 -5.36
C CYS A 75 11.54 -2.31 -5.48
N LYS A 76 10.26 -2.67 -5.25
CA LYS A 76 9.76 -4.05 -5.28
C LYS A 76 10.59 -5.00 -4.40
N ILE A 77 11.03 -4.50 -3.24
CA ILE A 77 11.79 -5.31 -2.28
C ILE A 77 10.88 -6.44 -1.78
N SER A 78 11.36 -7.67 -1.81
CA SER A 78 10.62 -8.82 -1.28
C SER A 78 10.37 -8.68 0.22
N ASP A 79 9.39 -9.39 0.76
CA ASP A 79 9.16 -9.40 2.22
C ASP A 79 10.41 -9.88 2.97
N LYS A 80 11.06 -10.95 2.47
CA LYS A 80 12.30 -11.45 3.06
C LYS A 80 13.42 -10.39 3.02
N GLY A 81 13.55 -9.65 1.92
CA GLY A 81 14.51 -8.56 1.78
C GLY A 81 14.28 -7.47 2.83
N LEU A 82 13.04 -7.01 2.98
CA LEU A 82 12.74 -5.97 3.95
C LEU A 82 12.92 -6.45 5.40
N SER A 83 12.59 -7.70 5.72
CA SER A 83 12.90 -8.28 7.03
C SER A 83 14.38 -8.20 7.36
N MET A 84 15.27 -8.59 6.43
CA MET A 84 16.72 -8.53 6.64
C MET A 84 17.21 -7.08 6.83
N ILE A 85 16.63 -6.11 6.11
CA ILE A 85 16.95 -4.69 6.29
C ILE A 85 16.53 -4.21 7.68
N ILE A 86 15.33 -4.57 8.14
CA ILE A 86 14.85 -4.22 9.49
C ILE A 86 15.78 -4.81 10.56
N ASP A 87 16.15 -6.08 10.43
CA ASP A 87 17.05 -6.75 11.37
C ASP A 87 18.41 -6.04 11.44
N LEU A 88 19.01 -5.72 10.28
CA LEU A 88 20.27 -4.99 10.21
C LEU A 88 20.19 -3.59 10.84
N LEU A 89 19.10 -2.85 10.58
CA LEU A 89 18.90 -1.52 11.17
C LEU A 89 18.78 -1.61 12.69
N ARG A 90 18.13 -2.64 13.23
CA ARG A 90 18.01 -2.85 14.68
C ARG A 90 19.35 -3.16 15.33
N GLU A 91 20.20 -3.95 14.66
CA GLU A 91 21.55 -4.24 15.12
C GLU A 91 22.43 -2.97 15.13
N ALA A 92 22.32 -2.14 14.10
CA ALA A 92 23.09 -0.90 13.96
C ALA A 92 22.60 0.22 14.89
N PHE A 93 21.29 0.32 15.14
CA PHE A 93 20.66 1.41 15.90
C PHE A 93 19.87 0.86 17.10
N GLN A 94 20.58 0.37 18.12
CA GLN A 94 19.97 -0.26 19.29
C GLN A 94 19.07 0.68 20.12
N ASN A 95 19.34 1.99 20.06
CA ASN A 95 18.56 3.00 20.78
C ASN A 95 17.38 3.56 19.96
N ALA A 96 17.22 3.12 18.70
CA ALA A 96 16.15 3.60 17.84
C ALA A 96 14.89 2.75 17.99
N LYS A 97 13.75 3.43 17.92
CA LYS A 97 12.39 2.88 18.02
C LYS A 97 11.94 2.30 16.68
N LEU A 98 12.77 1.39 16.16
CA LEU A 98 12.53 0.69 14.92
C LEU A 98 11.44 -0.39 15.08
N PRO A 99 10.70 -0.73 14.02
CA PRO A 99 9.76 -1.85 14.06
C PRO A 99 10.51 -3.14 14.41
N ALA A 100 9.99 -3.92 15.35
CA ALA A 100 10.63 -5.16 15.80
C ALA A 100 10.63 -6.24 14.70
N SER A 101 9.68 -6.17 13.78
CA SER A 101 9.56 -7.08 12.65
C SER A 101 8.89 -6.41 11.44
N LEU A 102 8.97 -7.07 10.29
CA LEU A 102 8.18 -6.67 9.11
C LEU A 102 6.66 -6.71 9.39
N HIS A 103 6.21 -7.62 10.25
CA HIS A 103 4.80 -7.71 10.62
C HIS A 103 4.35 -6.46 11.38
N ASP A 104 5.14 -6.00 12.36
CA ASP A 104 4.83 -4.79 13.12
C ASP A 104 4.83 -3.56 12.22
N LEU A 105 5.79 -3.47 11.30
CA LEU A 105 5.80 -2.42 10.29
C LEU A 105 4.50 -2.43 9.46
N LYS A 106 4.12 -3.59 8.89
CA LYS A 106 2.88 -3.72 8.10
C LYS A 106 1.64 -3.38 8.93
N LYS A 107 1.61 -3.77 10.20
CA LYS A 107 0.50 -3.47 11.12
C LYS A 107 0.35 -1.97 11.33
N THR A 108 1.44 -1.23 11.52
CA THR A 108 1.40 0.23 11.61
C THR A 108 0.89 0.87 10.32
N ILE A 109 1.34 0.39 9.16
CA ILE A 109 0.85 0.86 7.85
C ILE A 109 -0.64 0.57 7.67
N GLN A 110 -1.12 -0.61 8.08
CA GLN A 110 -2.54 -0.96 8.05
C GLN A 110 -3.40 -0.08 8.95
N LYS A 111 -2.90 0.29 10.14
CA LYS A 111 -3.61 1.25 11.01
C LYS A 111 -3.81 2.61 10.35
N LEU A 112 -2.95 3.00 9.41
CA LEU A 112 -3.09 4.22 8.62
C LEU A 112 -4.13 4.11 7.49
N GLY A 113 -4.75 2.94 7.30
CA GLY A 113 -5.61 2.67 6.15
C GLY A 113 -4.85 2.58 4.82
N LEU A 114 -3.54 2.30 4.88
CA LEU A 114 -2.68 2.05 3.71
C LEU A 114 -2.53 0.54 3.47
N ASP A 115 -3.62 -0.20 3.63
CA ASP A 115 -3.67 -1.61 3.30
C ASP A 115 -3.59 -1.80 1.77
N TYR A 116 -3.13 -2.99 1.38
CA TYR A 116 -3.03 -3.37 -0.02
C TYR A 116 -3.92 -4.57 -0.26
N GLU A 117 -4.78 -4.47 -1.27
CA GLU A 117 -5.53 -5.59 -1.79
C GLU A 117 -4.78 -6.18 -2.98
N SER A 118 -4.48 -7.49 -2.94
CA SER A 118 -3.83 -8.17 -4.05
C SER A 118 -4.88 -8.53 -5.10
N ILE A 119 -4.80 -7.88 -6.26
CA ILE A 119 -5.68 -8.19 -7.39
C ILE A 119 -5.00 -9.25 -8.26
N HIS A 120 -5.75 -10.29 -8.62
CA HIS A 120 -5.23 -11.30 -9.53
C HIS A 120 -5.08 -10.74 -10.94
N ALA A 121 -3.93 -10.97 -11.56
CA ALA A 121 -3.69 -10.67 -12.96
C ALA A 121 -3.86 -11.92 -13.83
N CYS A 122 -4.28 -11.74 -15.08
CA CYS A 122 -4.18 -12.78 -16.09
C CYS A 122 -2.72 -13.24 -16.23
N PRO A 123 -2.42 -14.54 -16.40
CA PRO A 123 -1.05 -15.01 -16.61
C PRO A 123 -0.32 -14.38 -17.81
N ASN A 124 -1.08 -13.88 -18.79
CA ASN A 124 -0.56 -13.16 -19.97
C ASN A 124 -0.69 -11.63 -19.84
N ASP A 125 -0.89 -11.11 -18.63
CA ASP A 125 -1.03 -9.68 -18.29
C ASP A 125 -2.09 -8.91 -19.11
N CYS A 126 -3.07 -9.61 -19.68
CA CYS A 126 -4.08 -9.00 -20.55
C CYS A 126 -5.14 -8.19 -19.79
N MET A 127 -5.39 -8.53 -18.52
CA MET A 127 -6.36 -7.88 -17.66
C MET A 127 -6.11 -8.22 -16.18
N LEU A 128 -6.68 -7.42 -15.30
CA LEU A 128 -6.84 -7.70 -13.88
C LEU A 128 -8.25 -8.24 -13.60
N PHE A 129 -8.37 -9.22 -12.71
CA PHE A 129 -9.66 -9.73 -12.23
C PHE A 129 -10.18 -8.83 -11.11
N TRP A 130 -10.76 -7.68 -11.47
CA TRP A 130 -11.30 -6.67 -10.56
C TRP A 130 -12.61 -6.07 -11.09
N GLY A 131 -13.40 -5.44 -10.21
CA GLY A 131 -14.69 -4.84 -10.52
C GLY A 131 -15.71 -5.90 -10.97
N GLU A 132 -16.33 -5.67 -12.11
CA GLU A 132 -17.26 -6.62 -12.74
C GLU A 132 -16.60 -7.95 -13.13
N ASP A 133 -15.28 -7.96 -13.28
CA ASP A 133 -14.50 -9.14 -13.67
C ASP A 133 -13.92 -9.90 -12.47
N ALA A 134 -14.21 -9.48 -11.23
CA ALA A 134 -13.62 -10.04 -10.01
C ALA A 134 -13.93 -11.53 -9.80
N GLU A 135 -15.13 -11.99 -10.17
CA GLU A 135 -15.56 -13.40 -10.05
C GLU A 135 -15.26 -14.24 -11.30
N ARG A 136 -14.62 -13.66 -12.33
CA ARG A 136 -14.29 -14.43 -13.53
C ARG A 136 -13.16 -15.41 -13.26
N GLU A 137 -13.29 -16.59 -13.86
CA GLU A 137 -12.26 -17.63 -13.85
C GLU A 137 -11.42 -17.63 -15.14
N VAL A 138 -11.84 -16.90 -16.17
CA VAL A 138 -11.19 -16.90 -17.50
C VAL A 138 -10.98 -15.47 -17.97
N CYS A 139 -9.82 -15.20 -18.55
CA CYS A 139 -9.49 -13.91 -19.15
C CYS A 139 -10.35 -13.63 -20.38
N LYS A 140 -11.02 -12.46 -20.41
CA LYS A 140 -11.87 -12.03 -21.53
C LYS A 140 -11.13 -11.77 -22.84
N VAL A 141 -9.81 -11.57 -22.78
CA VAL A 141 -8.96 -11.24 -23.93
C VAL A 141 -8.32 -12.48 -24.54
N CYS A 142 -7.70 -13.32 -23.71
CA CYS A 142 -6.89 -14.46 -24.19
C CYS A 142 -7.50 -15.83 -23.88
N ASN A 143 -8.65 -15.88 -23.19
CA ASN A 143 -9.34 -17.11 -22.76
C ASN A 143 -8.49 -18.06 -21.90
N VAL A 144 -7.41 -17.55 -21.30
CA VAL A 144 -6.59 -18.31 -20.34
C VAL A 144 -7.26 -18.31 -18.97
N SER A 145 -7.20 -19.46 -18.29
CA SER A 145 -7.65 -19.62 -16.91
C SER A 145 -6.92 -18.65 -15.97
N ARG A 146 -7.67 -18.05 -15.04
CA ARG A 146 -7.16 -17.27 -13.90
C ARG A 146 -6.22 -18.11 -13.03
N TRP A 147 -6.57 -19.37 -12.85
CA TRP A 147 -5.85 -20.30 -11.98
C TRP A 147 -4.79 -21.03 -12.79
N LYS A 148 -3.57 -21.09 -12.26
CA LYS A 148 -2.53 -21.97 -12.82
C LYS A 148 -2.93 -23.42 -12.55
N GLY A 149 -3.36 -24.14 -13.59
CA GLY A 149 -3.65 -25.56 -13.48
C GLY A 149 -2.40 -26.33 -13.02
N LYS A 150 -2.53 -27.20 -12.01
CA LYS A 150 -1.54 -28.25 -11.77
C LYS A 150 -1.79 -29.34 -12.82
N SER A 151 -1.31 -29.16 -14.04
CA SER A 151 -1.37 -30.21 -15.06
C SER A 151 -0.03 -30.92 -15.14
N THR A 152 0.00 -32.15 -14.63
CA THR A 152 0.71 -33.24 -15.28
C THR A 152 0.36 -33.23 -16.77
N GLU A 153 1.39 -33.17 -17.61
CA GLU A 153 1.44 -33.51 -19.04
C GLU A 153 0.47 -32.79 -20.02
N GLY A 154 1.06 -31.91 -20.83
CA GLY A 154 0.95 -31.97 -22.30
C GLY A 154 -0.31 -31.43 -22.99
N VAL A 155 -0.40 -30.10 -23.20
CA VAL A 155 -0.87 -29.54 -24.48
C VAL A 155 -0.06 -28.27 -24.78
N SER A 156 0.46 -28.20 -26.01
CA SER A 156 1.36 -27.18 -26.54
C SER A 156 0.68 -25.82 -26.75
N GLU A 157 1.18 -24.80 -26.06
CA GLU A 157 0.93 -23.39 -26.36
C GLU A 157 1.60 -23.01 -27.69
N LYS A 158 0.82 -22.53 -28.65
CA LYS A 158 1.35 -21.73 -29.77
C LYS A 158 1.27 -20.25 -29.38
N PRO A 159 2.33 -19.45 -29.62
CA PRO A 159 2.32 -18.04 -29.29
C PRO A 159 1.40 -17.29 -30.26
N ARG A 160 0.32 -16.68 -29.75
CA ARG A 160 -0.45 -15.71 -30.54
C ARG A 160 0.17 -14.33 -30.34
N LYS A 161 0.82 -13.86 -31.40
CA LYS A 161 1.30 -12.51 -31.59
C LYS A 161 0.12 -11.54 -31.42
N CYS A 162 0.27 -10.50 -30.59
CA CYS A 162 -0.61 -9.34 -30.61
C CYS A 162 -0.67 -8.81 -32.04
N GLN A 163 -1.83 -8.89 -32.70
CA GLN A 163 -2.08 -8.15 -33.92
C GLN A 163 -2.66 -6.80 -33.51
N GLU A 164 -1.90 -5.75 -33.82
CA GLU A 164 -2.33 -4.37 -33.78
C GLU A 164 -3.65 -4.17 -34.52
N GLU A 165 -4.44 -3.26 -33.96
CA GLU A 165 -5.73 -2.81 -34.45
C GLU A 165 -5.67 -2.39 -35.93
N LYS A 166 -6.70 -2.78 -36.70
CA LYS A 166 -7.17 -1.96 -37.81
C LYS A 166 -8.52 -1.37 -37.43
N LYS A 167 -8.51 -0.09 -37.07
CA LYS A 167 -9.64 0.82 -37.35
C LYS A 167 -9.85 0.82 -38.87
N GLU A 168 -11.01 0.40 -39.32
CA GLU A 168 -11.54 0.89 -40.60
C GLU A 168 -12.61 1.93 -40.29
N ASP A 169 -12.21 3.19 -40.38
CA ASP A 169 -13.10 4.24 -40.84
C ASP A 169 -13.45 3.94 -42.30
N LYS A 170 -14.74 3.84 -42.62
CA LYS A 170 -15.22 4.09 -43.98
C LYS A 170 -16.59 4.74 -43.96
N ALA A 171 -16.55 6.05 -44.21
CA ALA A 171 -17.65 6.82 -44.75
C ALA A 171 -18.05 6.34 -46.16
N SER A 172 -19.26 6.77 -46.57
CA SER A 172 -19.88 6.76 -47.89
C SER A 172 -20.83 5.58 -48.16
N CYS A 173 -22.14 5.81 -48.09
CA CYS A 173 -22.91 6.57 -49.08
C CYS A 173 -24.03 7.35 -48.41
#